data_AF-A0A3D2Q4E2-F1
#
_entry.id   AF-A0A3D2Q4E2-F1
#
_cell.length_a   1.000
_cell.length_b   1.000
_cell.length_c   1.000
_cell.angle_alpha   90.00
_cell.angle_beta   90.00
_cell.angle_gamma   90.00
#
_symmetry.space_group_name_H-M   'P 1'
#
loop_
_entity.id
_entity.type
_entity.pdbx_description
1 polymer ?
#
loop_
_entity_poly.entity_id
_entity_poly.type
_entity_poly.pdbx_seq_one_letter_code
_entity_poly.pdbx_strand_id
1 'polypeptide(L)'
;ALALCHFGDVSGSTDSLYKALHHFRLSAAREEENDQILLDWGLTLANLAEKIYDPEATDLAFQEGEQKVIQAAKLGNVHAYYHLGSLYALRKDTDKALHFLEKARQFDALPPLEEILEDEWLDNLRHTSAFHTFLSQLEGKPHTTT
;
A
#
# COMPACT_ATOMS: atom_id res chain seq x y z
N ALA A 1 -8.39 -7.63 21.63
CA ALA A 1 -8.07 -6.63 20.59
C ALA A 1 -7.69 -7.24 19.24
N LEU A 2 -7.69 -8.58 19.08
CA LEU A 2 -7.14 -9.27 17.90
C LEU A 2 -8.19 -9.87 16.94
N ALA A 3 -9.48 -9.53 17.08
CA ALA A 3 -10.57 -10.27 16.41
C ALA A 3 -11.50 -9.44 15.51
N LEU A 4 -11.17 -8.17 15.22
CA LEU A 4 -12.06 -7.30 14.43
C LEU A 4 -11.46 -6.76 13.13
N CYS A 5 -10.15 -6.90 12.87
CA CYS A 5 -9.60 -6.56 11.55
C CYS A 5 -10.17 -7.45 10.43
N HIS A 6 -10.57 -8.69 10.73
CA HIS A 6 -11.15 -9.58 9.72
C HIS A 6 -12.63 -9.33 9.39
N PHE A 7 -13.33 -8.41 10.06
CA PHE A 7 -14.76 -8.13 9.77
C PHE A 7 -14.99 -6.93 8.84
N GLY A 8 -13.92 -6.23 8.42
CA GLY A 8 -14.01 -5.19 7.39
C GLY A 8 -14.08 -5.73 5.95
N ASP A 9 -13.85 -7.04 5.79
CA ASP A 9 -13.43 -7.65 4.53
C ASP A 9 -14.57 -8.07 3.58
N VAL A 10 -15.84 -7.89 3.98
CA VAL A 10 -16.98 -8.44 3.20
C VAL A 10 -17.86 -7.37 2.54
N SER A 11 -17.77 -6.09 2.91
CA SER A 11 -18.61 -5.05 2.27
C SER A 11 -17.86 -4.00 1.47
N GLY A 12 -16.58 -3.74 1.74
CA GLY A 12 -15.85 -2.64 1.08
C GLY A 12 -16.61 -1.29 1.14
N SER A 13 -17.53 -1.14 2.09
CA SER A 13 -18.37 0.04 2.23
C SER A 13 -17.58 1.13 2.95
N THR A 14 -17.76 2.38 2.52
CA THR A 14 -17.09 3.54 3.11
C THR A 14 -17.28 3.62 4.64
N ASP A 15 -18.43 3.17 5.16
CA ASP A 15 -18.71 3.07 6.60
C ASP A 15 -17.71 2.17 7.37
N SER A 16 -17.35 1.01 6.81
CA SER A 16 -16.39 0.09 7.42
C SER A 16 -14.99 0.71 7.46
N LEU A 17 -14.61 1.40 6.38
CA LEU A 17 -13.33 2.12 6.30
C LEU A 17 -13.28 3.26 7.33
N TYR A 18 -14.34 4.06 7.46
CA TYR A 18 -14.41 5.10 8.48
C TYR A 18 -14.30 4.56 9.92
N LYS A 19 -14.90 3.39 10.19
CA LYS A 19 -14.75 2.72 11.50
C LYS A 19 -13.32 2.28 11.75
N ALA A 20 -12.65 1.68 10.76
CA ALA A 20 -11.24 1.31 10.88
C ALA A 20 -10.37 2.55 11.18
N LEU A 21 -10.57 3.66 10.44
CA LEU A 21 -9.87 4.92 10.68
C LEU A 21 -10.12 5.49 12.08
N HIS A 22 -11.34 5.37 12.61
CA HIS A 22 -11.64 5.78 13.98
C HIS A 22 -10.81 4.99 15.00
N HIS A 23 -10.68 3.67 14.81
CA HIS A 23 -9.86 2.83 15.68
C HIS A 23 -8.37 3.14 15.58
N PHE A 24 -7.85 3.36 14.37
CA PHE A 24 -6.45 3.75 14.20
C PHE A 24 -6.13 5.09 14.88
N ARG A 25 -7.02 6.08 14.76
CA ARG A 25 -6.89 7.36 15.48
C ARG A 25 -6.87 7.19 17.00
N LEU A 26 -7.71 6.31 17.53
CA LEU A 26 -7.70 5.99 18.96
C LEU A 26 -6.42 5.29 19.41
N SER A 27 -5.87 4.40 18.56
CA SER A 27 -4.60 3.71 18.81
C SER A 27 -3.43 4.69 18.83
N ALA A 28 -3.37 5.60 17.85
CA ALA A 28 -2.32 6.61 17.76
C ALA A 28 -2.34 7.61 18.93
N ALA A 29 -3.53 7.92 19.45
CA ALA A 29 -3.68 8.75 20.66
C ALA A 29 -3.10 8.09 21.93
N ARG A 30 -2.77 6.80 21.89
CA ARG A 30 -2.11 6.06 22.98
C ARG A 30 -0.60 5.92 22.79
N GLU A 31 -0.03 6.63 21.81
CA GLU A 31 1.41 6.64 21.47
C GLU A 31 2.01 5.26 21.15
N GLU A 32 1.17 4.30 20.73
CA GLU A 32 1.64 3.02 20.21
C GLU A 32 2.05 3.21 18.74
N GLU A 33 3.30 3.65 18.52
CA GLU A 33 3.92 3.62 17.19
C GLU A 33 4.21 2.17 16.79
N ASN A 34 3.25 1.56 16.10
CA ASN A 34 3.37 0.22 15.53
C ASN A 34 3.38 0.34 14.01
N ASP A 35 4.45 -0.15 13.38
CA ASP A 35 4.67 -0.04 11.94
C ASP A 35 3.57 -0.75 11.12
N GLN A 36 3.07 -1.89 11.60
CA GLN A 36 1.96 -2.60 10.96
C GLN A 36 0.66 -1.80 11.05
N ILE A 37 0.36 -1.22 12.22
CA ILE A 37 -0.84 -0.38 12.39
C ILE A 37 -0.79 0.84 11.47
N LEU A 38 0.39 1.45 11.33
CA LEU A 38 0.59 2.58 10.42
C LEU A 38 0.44 2.16 8.95
N LEU A 39 0.96 0.99 8.58
CA LEU A 39 0.79 0.45 7.24
C LEU A 39 -0.70 0.20 6.93
N ASP A 40 -1.41 -0.52 7.81
CA ASP A 40 -2.83 -0.83 7.66
C ASP A 40 -3.69 0.44 7.59
N TRP A 41 -3.36 1.45 8.40
CA TRP A 41 -4.01 2.76 8.34
C TRP A 41 -3.78 3.43 6.99
N GLY A 42 -2.54 3.45 6.50
CA GLY A 42 -2.21 4.02 5.20
C GLY A 42 -2.98 3.38 4.05
N LEU A 43 -3.05 2.05 4.04
CA LEU A 43 -3.81 1.29 3.03
C LEU A 43 -5.32 1.51 3.13
N THR A 44 -5.85 1.63 4.35
CA THR A 44 -7.28 1.94 4.58
C THR A 44 -7.64 3.31 4.01
N LEU A 45 -6.75 4.30 4.17
CA LEU A 45 -6.96 5.65 3.62
C LEU A 45 -6.95 5.66 2.10
N ALA A 46 -6.05 4.92 1.46
CA ALA A 46 -5.99 4.83 0.01
C ALA A 46 -7.22 4.10 -0.58
N ASN A 47 -7.63 2.98 0.03
CA ASN A 47 -8.88 2.30 -0.31
C ASN A 47 -10.11 3.21 -0.16
N LEU A 48 -10.10 4.09 0.85
CA LEU A 48 -11.16 5.07 1.04
C LEU A 48 -11.11 6.14 -0.06
N ALA A 49 -9.93 6.61 -0.43
CA ALA A 49 -9.72 7.63 -1.45
C ALA A 49 -10.28 7.22 -2.81
N GLU A 50 -10.18 5.93 -3.18
CA GLU A 50 -10.79 5.38 -4.40
C GLU A 50 -12.33 5.36 -4.39
N LYS A 51 -12.94 5.33 -3.21
CA LYS A 51 -14.39 5.22 -3.02
C LYS A 51 -15.07 6.57 -2.79
N ILE A 52 -14.30 7.63 -2.53
CA ILE A 52 -14.80 8.99 -2.34
C ILE A 52 -14.89 9.69 -3.70
N TYR A 53 -15.98 10.44 -3.92
CA TYR A 53 -16.20 11.23 -5.14
C TYR A 53 -15.75 12.69 -5.01
N ASP A 54 -15.46 13.14 -3.79
CA ASP A 54 -14.98 14.49 -3.51
C ASP A 54 -13.46 14.60 -3.71
N PRO A 55 -12.97 15.38 -4.70
CA PRO A 55 -11.56 15.41 -5.04
C PRO A 55 -10.65 15.89 -3.90
N GLU A 56 -11.12 16.85 -3.09
CA GLU A 56 -10.34 17.39 -1.97
C GLU A 56 -10.17 16.33 -0.87
N ALA A 57 -11.25 15.65 -0.49
CA ALA A 57 -11.20 14.55 0.47
C ALA A 57 -10.38 13.36 -0.06
N THR A 58 -10.46 13.06 -1.37
CA THR A 58 -9.62 12.03 -2.00
C THR A 58 -8.14 12.40 -1.90
N ASP A 59 -7.74 13.61 -2.27
CA ASP A 59 -6.34 14.06 -2.19
C ASP A 59 -5.84 14.08 -0.73
N LEU A 60 -6.66 14.53 0.23
CA LEU A 60 -6.32 14.49 1.66
C LEU A 60 -6.12 13.05 2.17
N ALA A 61 -7.01 12.13 1.80
CA ALA A 61 -6.90 10.73 2.18
C ALA A 61 -5.63 10.09 1.59
N PHE A 62 -5.29 10.40 0.34
CA PHE A 62 -4.02 9.96 -0.26
C PHE A 62 -2.80 10.51 0.47
N GLN A 63 -2.77 11.82 0.76
CA GLN A 63 -1.65 12.45 1.48
C GLN A 63 -1.48 11.88 2.88
N GLU A 64 -2.57 11.73 3.64
CA GLU A 64 -2.50 11.11 4.96
C GLU A 64 -2.05 9.65 4.83
N GLY A 65 -2.57 8.90 3.85
CA GLY A 65 -2.22 7.50 3.62
C GLY A 65 -0.74 7.32 3.31
N GLU A 66 -0.23 8.09 2.35
CA GLU A 66 1.19 8.14 1.98
C GLU A 66 2.06 8.42 3.23
N GLN A 67 1.71 9.41 4.04
CA GLN A 67 2.46 9.74 5.25
C GLN A 67 2.52 8.57 6.24
N LYS A 68 1.40 7.84 6.43
CA LYS A 68 1.37 6.67 7.33
C LYS A 68 2.22 5.52 6.81
N VAL A 69 2.16 5.23 5.52
CA VAL A 69 3.01 4.19 4.91
C VAL A 69 4.49 4.58 4.96
N ILE A 70 4.83 5.86 4.75
CA ILE A 70 6.20 6.37 4.94
C ILE A 70 6.66 6.22 6.40
N GLN A 71 5.79 6.49 7.37
CA GLN A 71 6.12 6.32 8.78
C GLN A 71 6.36 4.84 9.12
N ALA A 72 5.54 3.92 8.60
CA ALA A 72 5.76 2.48 8.73
C ALA A 72 7.12 2.06 8.17
N ALA A 73 7.47 2.55 6.96
CA ALA A 73 8.78 2.29 6.36
C ALA A 73 9.95 2.81 7.22
N LYS A 74 9.79 3.98 7.85
CA LYS A 74 10.80 4.57 8.76
C LYS A 74 10.97 3.78 10.06
N LEU A 75 9.91 3.11 10.52
CA LEU A 75 9.95 2.21 11.67
C LEU A 75 10.49 0.81 11.34
N GLY A 76 10.83 0.55 10.07
CA GLY A 76 11.48 -0.70 9.64
C GLY A 76 10.56 -1.68 8.91
N ASN A 77 9.31 -1.31 8.62
CA ASN A 77 8.44 -2.15 7.81
C ASN A 77 8.85 -2.10 6.34
N VAL A 78 9.59 -3.12 5.89
CA VAL A 78 10.09 -3.17 4.51
C VAL A 78 8.99 -3.41 3.47
N HIS A 79 7.87 -4.03 3.86
CA HIS A 79 6.71 -4.24 2.99
C HIS A 79 6.02 -2.92 2.62
N ALA A 80 6.17 -1.89 3.46
CA ALA A 80 5.70 -0.55 3.14
C ALA A 80 6.26 0.00 1.81
N TYR A 81 7.44 -0.46 1.35
CA TYR A 81 7.96 -0.05 0.04
C TYR A 81 7.13 -0.56 -1.13
N TYR A 82 6.62 -1.80 -1.08
CA TYR A 82 5.75 -2.31 -2.14
C TYR A 82 4.48 -1.46 -2.20
N HIS A 83 3.87 -1.23 -1.05
CA HIS A 83 2.66 -0.42 -0.93
C HIS A 83 2.86 1.04 -1.35
N LEU A 84 4.01 1.66 -1.07
CA LEU A 84 4.34 2.98 -1.63
C LEU A 84 4.39 2.94 -3.16
N GLY A 85 4.97 1.88 -3.72
CA GLY A 85 4.96 1.63 -5.17
C GLY A 85 3.54 1.63 -5.73
N SER A 86 2.65 0.82 -5.14
CA SER A 86 1.24 0.73 -5.53
C SER A 86 0.47 2.05 -5.35
N LEU A 87 0.72 2.80 -4.27
CA LEU A 87 0.10 4.12 -4.04
C LEU A 87 0.48 5.14 -5.12
N TYR A 88 1.77 5.22 -5.47
CA TYR A 88 2.21 6.13 -6.53
C TYR A 88 1.72 5.69 -7.91
N ALA A 89 1.59 4.38 -8.15
CA ALA A 89 1.00 3.84 -9.36
C ALA A 89 -0.46 4.31 -9.50
N LEU A 90 -1.27 4.17 -8.44
CA LEU A 90 -2.65 4.66 -8.39
C LEU A 90 -2.77 6.17 -8.67
N ARG A 91 -1.78 6.95 -8.23
CA ARG A 91 -1.64 8.40 -8.51
C ARG A 91 -1.05 8.75 -9.88
N LYS A 92 -0.74 7.75 -10.71
CA LYS A 92 -0.09 7.86 -12.02
C LYS A 92 1.30 8.50 -11.97
N ASP A 93 1.97 8.44 -10.83
CA ASP A 93 3.37 8.85 -10.64
C ASP A 93 4.28 7.64 -10.91
N THR A 94 4.42 7.29 -12.21
CA THR A 94 5.13 6.10 -12.69
C THR A 94 6.57 6.03 -12.18
N ASP A 95 7.27 7.16 -12.14
CA ASP A 95 8.69 7.20 -11.74
C ASP A 95 8.86 6.83 -10.26
N LYS A 96 8.03 7.42 -9.38
CA LYS A 96 8.06 7.05 -7.95
C LYS A 96 7.55 5.65 -7.71
N ALA A 97 6.52 5.22 -8.43
CA ALA A 97 5.99 3.87 -8.32
C ALA A 97 7.10 2.84 -8.56
N LEU A 98 7.81 2.95 -9.69
CA LEU A 98 8.91 2.05 -10.02
C LEU A 98 10.09 2.18 -9.05
N HIS A 99 10.41 3.39 -8.58
CA HIS A 99 11.44 3.58 -7.56
C HIS A 99 11.16 2.76 -6.30
N PHE A 100 9.91 2.80 -5.80
CA PHE A 100 9.53 2.09 -4.59
C PHE A 100 9.36 0.58 -4.78
N LEU A 101 8.85 0.14 -5.94
CA LEU A 101 8.83 -1.30 -6.29
C LEU A 101 10.24 -1.89 -6.37
N GLU A 102 11.18 -1.15 -6.97
CA GLU A 102 12.60 -1.53 -7.01
C GLU A 102 13.22 -1.55 -5.61
N LYS A 103 12.84 -0.61 -4.74
CA LYS A 103 13.26 -0.63 -3.33
C LYS A 103 12.71 -1.83 -2.59
N ALA A 104 11.43 -2.17 -2.76
CA ALA A 104 10.84 -3.38 -2.19
C ALA A 104 11.57 -4.65 -2.64
N ARG A 105 11.96 -4.70 -3.92
CA ARG A 105 12.79 -5.77 -4.48
C ARG A 105 14.15 -5.91 -3.80
N GLN A 106 14.81 -4.78 -3.50
CA GLN A 106 16.12 -4.78 -2.83
C GLN A 106 16.08 -5.28 -1.38
N PHE A 107 14.93 -5.17 -0.72
CA PHE A 107 14.69 -5.68 0.63
C PHE A 107 14.04 -7.07 0.65
N ASP A 108 13.92 -7.75 -0.50
CA ASP A 108 13.21 -9.02 -0.64
C ASP A 108 11.78 -8.96 -0.07
N ALA A 109 11.13 -7.79 -0.17
CA ALA A 109 9.84 -7.48 0.42
C ALA A 109 8.70 -7.41 -0.61
N LEU A 110 8.95 -7.88 -1.83
CA LEU A 110 7.93 -8.02 -2.87
C LEU A 110 7.01 -9.19 -2.54
N PRO A 111 5.70 -9.08 -2.82
CA PRO A 111 4.81 -10.23 -2.82
C PRO A 111 5.16 -11.18 -3.99
N PRO A 112 4.59 -12.39 -4.02
CA PRO A 112 4.68 -13.30 -5.15
C PRO A 112 4.32 -12.61 -6.48
N LEU A 113 4.96 -13.05 -7.57
CA LEU A 113 4.74 -12.45 -8.89
C LEU A 113 3.26 -12.46 -9.31
N GLU A 114 2.53 -13.53 -9.01
CA GLU A 114 1.08 -13.63 -9.28
C GLU A 114 0.31 -12.46 -8.63
N GLU A 115 0.58 -12.16 -7.35
CA GLU A 115 -0.07 -11.07 -6.63
C GLU A 115 0.27 -9.71 -7.23
N ILE A 116 1.53 -9.49 -7.66
CA ILE A 116 1.93 -8.27 -8.38
C ILE A 116 1.16 -8.15 -9.70
N LEU A 117 0.96 -9.26 -10.41
CA LEU A 117 0.23 -9.31 -11.66
C LEU A 117 -1.28 -9.18 -11.49
N GLU A 118 -1.83 -9.41 -10.30
CA GLU A 118 -3.25 -9.23 -10.01
C GLU A 118 -3.56 -7.87 -9.33
N ASP A 119 -2.54 -7.16 -8.82
CA ASP A 119 -2.72 -5.87 -8.14
C ASP A 119 -3.29 -4.80 -9.10
N GLU A 120 -4.52 -4.37 -8.82
CA GLU A 120 -5.25 -3.37 -9.59
C GLU A 120 -4.63 -1.96 -9.46
N TRP A 121 -3.95 -1.65 -8.34
CA TRP A 121 -3.30 -0.36 -8.15
C TRP A 121 -2.09 -0.17 -9.08
N LEU A 122 -1.56 -1.27 -9.63
CA LEU A 122 -0.46 -1.26 -10.59
C LEU A 122 -0.92 -1.21 -12.05
N ASP A 123 -2.23 -1.16 -12.33
CA ASP A 123 -2.79 -1.28 -13.69
C ASP A 123 -2.21 -0.25 -14.68
N ASN A 124 -2.04 0.99 -14.22
CA ASN A 124 -1.46 2.06 -15.04
C ASN A 124 0.01 1.79 -15.43
N LEU A 125 0.75 0.97 -14.67
CA LEU A 125 2.13 0.62 -14.97
C LEU A 125 2.21 -0.49 -16.03
N ARG A 126 1.17 -1.30 -16.20
CA ARG A 126 1.14 -2.48 -17.10
C ARG A 126 1.41 -2.15 -18.56
N HIS A 127 1.21 -0.90 -18.96
CA HIS A 127 1.46 -0.42 -20.32
C HIS A 127 2.85 0.21 -20.49
N THR A 128 3.66 0.25 -19.43
CA THR A 128 4.97 0.90 -19.45
C THR A 128 6.08 -0.12 -19.73
N SER A 129 7.00 0.24 -20.64
CA SER A 129 8.19 -0.59 -20.93
C SER A 129 9.06 -0.80 -19.70
N ALA A 130 9.10 0.17 -18.79
CA ALA A 130 9.86 0.10 -17.56
C ALA A 130 9.30 -0.95 -16.60
N PHE A 131 7.97 -1.05 -16.45
CA PHE A 131 7.36 -2.10 -15.63
C PHE A 131 7.52 -3.49 -16.25
N HIS A 132 7.39 -3.63 -17.57
CA HIS A 132 7.73 -4.90 -18.24
C HIS A 132 9.18 -5.32 -17.99
N THR A 133 10.11 -4.37 -18.05
CA THR A 133 11.53 -4.63 -17.75
C THR A 133 11.71 -5.09 -16.30
N PHE A 134 11.01 -4.45 -15.35
CA PHE A 134 11.02 -4.85 -13.94
C PHE A 134 10.49 -6.29 -13.76
N LEU A 135 9.36 -6.65 -14.36
CA LEU A 135 8.79 -8.00 -14.27
C LEU A 135 9.73 -9.07 -14.87
N SER A 136 10.32 -8.81 -16.03
CA SER A 136 11.27 -9.75 -16.64
C SER A 136 12.52 -9.98 -15.77
N GLN A 137 12.94 -8.98 -14.98
CA GLN A 137 14.02 -9.16 -14.01
C GLN A 137 13.64 -10.03 -12.82
N LEU A 138 12.35 -10.07 -12.45
CA LEU A 138 11.85 -10.97 -11.40
C LEU A 138 11.83 -12.42 -11.87
N GLU A 139 11.35 -12.67 -13.10
CA GLU A 139 11.31 -14.00 -13.71
C GLU A 139 12.71 -14.58 -13.97
N GLY A 140 13.68 -13.72 -14.31
CA GLY A 140 15.05 -14.12 -14.60
C GLY A 140 15.90 -14.51 -13.38
N LYS A 141 15.41 -14.33 -12.15
CA LYS A 141 16.10 -14.78 -10.93
C LYS A 141 15.53 -16.13 -10.48
N PRO A 142 16.37 -17.17 -10.27
CA PRO A 142 15.89 -18.39 -9.63
C PRO A 142 15.39 -18.06 -8.22
N HIS A 143 14.13 -18.37 -7.94
CA HIS A 143 13.53 -18.26 -6.61
C HIS A 143 14.32 -19.14 -5.62
N THR A 144 15.29 -18.56 -4.92
CA THR A 144 15.91 -19.22 -3.76
C THR A 144 14.95 -19.08 -2.59
N THR A 145 14.03 -20.03 -2.47
CA THR A 145 13.26 -20.28 -1.25
C THR A 145 14.28 -20.72 -0.18
N THR A 146 14.45 -19.91 0.87
CA THR A 146 15.15 -20.31 2.10
C THR A 146 14.13 -20.36 3.22
#